data_AF-A0A7Z9Y0K5-F1
#
_entry.id   AF-A0A7Z9Y0K5-F1
#
_cell.length_a   1.000
_cell.length_b   1.000
_cell.length_c   1.000
_cell.angle_alpha   90.00
_cell.angle_beta   90.00
_cell.angle_gamma   90.00
#
_symmetry.space_group_name_H-M   'P 1'
#
loop_
_entity.id
_entity.type
_entity.pdbx_description
1 polymer ?
#
loop_
_entity_poly.entity_id
_entity_poly.type
_entity_poly.pdbx_seq_one_letter_code
_entity_poly.pdbx_strand_id
1 'polypeptide(L)'
;FTIGLIEIDLDGTPILDMNGQEIPSYEQSDVEELARILTGWTFANSTTFFNGAEDFVTPMESWDDFHDFGAKVFGGQVIQQIGNISRMDPFDLLL
;
A
#
# COMPACT_ATOMS: atom_id res chain seq x y z
N PHE A 1 -10.80 4.91 -10.70
CA PHE A 1 -9.86 4.04 -11.44
C PHE A 1 -9.82 2.71 -10.71
N THR A 2 -9.92 1.58 -11.42
CA THR A 2 -9.84 0.23 -10.85
C THR A 2 -9.05 -0.66 -11.82
N ILE A 3 -8.25 -1.59 -11.30
CA ILE A 3 -7.50 -2.55 -12.12
C ILE A 3 -8.35 -3.73 -12.62
N GLY A 4 -9.50 -3.98 -11.99
CA GLY A 4 -10.35 -5.14 -12.27
C GLY A 4 -10.38 -6.10 -11.08
N LEU A 5 -11.25 -7.12 -11.15
CA LEU A 5 -11.30 -8.21 -10.17
C LEU A 5 -10.43 -9.40 -10.60
N ILE A 6 -10.18 -9.52 -11.91
CA ILE A 6 -9.47 -10.63 -12.53
C ILE A 6 -8.42 -10.11 -13.51
N GLU A 7 -7.37 -10.89 -13.72
CA GLU A 7 -6.38 -10.62 -14.75
C GLU A 7 -6.98 -10.88 -16.15
N ILE A 8 -6.67 -9.98 -17.08
CA ILE A 8 -7.13 -10.04 -18.46
C ILE A 8 -5.95 -9.94 -19.43
N ASP A 9 -6.04 -10.64 -20.55
CA ASP A 9 -5.11 -10.47 -21.66
C ASP A 9 -5.39 -9.17 -22.41
N LEU A 10 -4.50 -8.76 -23.32
CA LEU A 10 -4.61 -7.53 -24.11
C LEU A 10 -5.85 -7.48 -25.00
N ASP A 11 -6.42 -8.65 -25.35
CA ASP A 11 -7.65 -8.76 -26.11
C ASP A 11 -8.92 -8.67 -25.24
N GLY A 12 -8.76 -8.56 -23.92
CA GLY A 12 -9.83 -8.42 -22.95
C GLY A 12 -10.39 -9.74 -22.42
N THR A 13 -9.84 -10.89 -22.81
CA THR A 13 -10.26 -12.21 -22.31
C THR A 13 -9.65 -12.48 -20.93
N PRO A 14 -10.39 -13.13 -20.00
CA PRO A 14 -9.84 -13.58 -18.72
C PRO A 14 -8.64 -14.51 -18.88
N ILE A 15 -7.61 -14.30 -18.07
CA ILE A 15 -6.53 -15.26 -17.89
C ILE A 15 -7.00 -16.34 -16.92
N LEU A 16 -6.80 -17.60 -17.28
CA LEU A 16 -7.23 -18.76 -16.50
C LEU A 16 -6.04 -19.55 -15.96
N ASP A 17 -6.19 -20.10 -14.76
CA ASP A 17 -5.24 -21.01 -14.14
C ASP A 17 -5.27 -22.42 -14.78
N MET A 18 -4.47 -23.35 -14.25
CA MET A 18 -4.42 -24.74 -14.74
C MET A 18 -5.75 -25.51 -14.56
N ASN A 19 -6.65 -25.02 -13.70
CA ASN A 19 -7.96 -25.61 -13.45
C ASN A 19 -9.07 -24.93 -14.29
N GLY A 20 -8.73 -23.93 -15.11
CA GLY A 20 -9.68 -23.14 -15.88
C GLY A 20 -10.44 -22.08 -15.07
N GLN A 21 -9.92 -21.70 -13.89
CA GLN A 21 -10.47 -20.66 -13.04
C GLN A 21 -9.82 -19.31 -13.34
N GLU A 22 -10.60 -18.22 -13.28
CA GLU A 22 -10.08 -16.87 -13.46
C GLU A 22 -9.06 -16.52 -12.37
N ILE A 23 -7.96 -15.90 -12.77
CA ILE A 23 -6.93 -15.44 -11.82
C ILE A 23 -7.38 -14.08 -11.27
N PRO A 24 -7.52 -13.91 -9.94
CA PRO A 24 -7.90 -12.63 -9.36
C PRO A 24 -6.77 -11.61 -9.51
N SER A 25 -7.12 -10.33 -9.71
CA SER A 25 -6.12 -9.25 -9.83
C SER A 25 -5.34 -8.96 -8.53
N TYR A 26 -5.87 -9.42 -7.40
CA TYR A 26 -5.26 -9.32 -6.08
C TYR A 26 -5.88 -10.35 -5.15
N GLU A 27 -5.09 -10.84 -4.20
CA GLU A 27 -5.55 -11.72 -3.15
C GLU A 27 -5.86 -10.93 -1.87
N GLN A 28 -6.55 -11.57 -0.93
CA GLN A 28 -6.80 -10.97 0.39
C GLN A 28 -5.48 -10.55 1.08
N SER A 29 -4.41 -11.33 0.91
CA SER A 29 -3.10 -11.02 1.46
C SER A 29 -2.50 -9.74 0.89
N ASP A 30 -2.72 -9.43 -0.40
CA ASP A 30 -2.23 -8.19 -0.99
C ASP A 30 -2.89 -6.97 -0.35
N VAL A 31 -4.19 -7.07 -0.03
CA VAL A 31 -4.94 -6.00 0.66
C VAL A 31 -4.39 -5.79 2.07
N GLU A 32 -4.13 -6.86 2.81
CA GLU A 32 -3.59 -6.80 4.16
C GLU A 32 -2.17 -6.21 4.18
N GLU A 33 -1.31 -6.65 3.29
CA GLU A 33 0.07 -6.18 3.19
C GLU A 33 0.15 -4.73 2.71
N LEU A 34 -0.70 -4.33 1.76
CA LEU A 34 -0.84 -2.92 1.39
C LEU A 34 -1.31 -2.06 2.56
N ALA A 35 -2.26 -2.54 3.36
CA ALA A 35 -2.71 -1.82 4.56
C ALA A 35 -1.57 -1.65 5.57
N ARG A 36 -0.72 -2.67 5.76
CA ARG A 36 0.46 -2.59 6.64
C ARG A 36 1.44 -1.51 6.20
N ILE A 37 1.67 -1.34 4.89
CA ILE A 37 2.54 -0.27 4.34
C ILE A 37 2.07 1.12 4.76
N LEU A 38 0.75 1.31 4.89
CA LEU A 38 0.14 2.61 5.17
C LEU A 38 -0.12 2.87 6.67
N THR A 39 0.31 1.98 7.56
CA THR A 39 0.22 2.22 9.01
C THR A 39 1.15 3.36 9.46
N GLY A 40 0.92 3.98 10.62
CA GLY A 40 1.85 4.95 11.20
C GLY A 40 1.98 6.30 10.51
N TRP A 41 1.13 6.64 9.53
CA TRP A 41 1.08 7.96 8.90
C TRP A 41 -0.03 8.82 9.48
N THR A 42 0.24 10.10 9.74
CA THR A 42 -0.76 11.08 10.19
C THR A 42 -0.51 12.46 9.60
N PHE A 43 -1.37 13.43 9.92
CA PHE A 43 -1.26 14.81 9.45
C PHE A 43 0.08 15.44 9.83
N ALA A 44 0.63 16.22 8.90
CA ALA A 44 1.85 16.99 9.15
C ALA A 44 1.64 17.98 10.29
N ASN A 45 2.71 18.26 11.04
CA ASN A 45 2.69 19.18 12.19
C ASN A 45 1.72 18.75 13.30
N SER A 46 1.21 17.52 13.26
CA SER A 46 0.36 17.02 14.32
C SER A 46 1.15 16.88 15.62
N THR A 47 0.52 17.21 16.74
CA THR A 47 1.12 17.03 18.07
C THR A 47 0.77 15.69 18.71
N THR A 48 -0.20 14.96 18.14
CA THR A 48 -0.64 13.64 18.58
C THR A 48 -0.95 12.75 17.38
N PHE A 49 -0.71 11.46 17.49
CA PHE A 49 -1.03 10.54 16.39
C PHE A 49 -2.54 10.45 16.13
N PHE A 50 -3.31 10.29 17.21
CA PHE A 50 -4.78 10.27 17.17
C PHE A 50 -5.34 11.66 17.45
N ASN A 51 -6.37 12.06 16.71
CA ASN A 51 -7.14 13.30 16.92
C ASN A 51 -6.28 14.58 16.92
N GLY A 52 -5.20 14.57 16.14
CA GLY A 52 -4.34 15.72 15.94
C GLY A 52 -5.00 16.83 15.09
N ALA A 53 -4.31 17.97 14.99
CA ALA A 53 -4.73 19.01 14.05
C ALA A 53 -4.62 18.48 12.62
N GLU A 54 -5.65 18.76 11.81
CA GLU A 54 -5.72 18.29 10.43
C GLU A 54 -4.94 19.25 9.51
N ASP A 55 -4.01 18.70 8.71
CA ASP A 55 -3.29 19.41 7.65
C ASP A 55 -3.42 18.62 6.34
N PHE A 56 -4.32 19.07 5.48
CA PHE A 56 -4.64 18.40 4.21
C PHE A 56 -3.75 18.84 3.04
N VAL A 57 -2.82 19.78 3.27
CA VAL A 57 -2.02 20.40 2.19
C VAL A 57 -0.56 19.96 2.29
N THR A 58 -0.04 19.85 3.51
CA THR A 58 1.31 19.36 3.74
C THR A 58 1.33 17.82 3.67
N PRO A 59 2.33 17.20 3.02
CA PRO A 59 2.49 15.75 3.02
C PRO A 59 2.55 15.16 4.43
N MET A 60 1.94 13.99 4.61
CA MET A 60 1.87 13.29 5.89
C MET A 60 3.26 12.94 6.46
N GLU A 61 3.30 12.84 7.79
CA GLU A 61 4.50 12.48 8.56
C GLU A 61 4.33 11.10 9.18
N SER A 62 5.44 10.35 9.22
CA SER A 62 5.50 9.02 9.81
C SER A 62 5.76 9.08 11.31
N TRP A 63 5.11 8.19 12.07
CA TRP A 63 5.24 8.05 13.51
C TRP A 63 5.58 6.60 13.82
N ASP A 64 6.85 6.36 14.16
CA ASP A 64 7.42 5.02 14.33
C ASP A 64 6.64 4.16 15.33
N ASP A 65 6.17 4.75 16.43
CA ASP A 65 5.39 4.05 17.47
C ASP A 65 4.10 3.40 16.94
N PHE A 66 3.62 3.82 15.77
CA PHE A 66 2.38 3.35 15.15
C PHE A 66 2.58 2.73 13.76
N HIS A 67 3.83 2.59 13.30
CA HIS A 67 4.15 1.99 12.00
C HIS A 67 4.56 0.52 12.17
N ASP A 68 4.06 -0.34 11.29
CA ASP A 68 4.51 -1.73 11.21
C ASP A 68 5.84 -1.81 10.44
N PHE A 69 6.93 -2.13 11.13
CA PHE A 69 8.26 -2.32 10.52
C PHE A 69 8.60 -3.76 10.13
N GLY A 70 7.66 -4.69 10.25
CA GLY A 70 7.85 -6.03 9.74
C GLY A 70 7.96 -6.03 8.22
N ALA A 71 8.72 -6.96 7.65
CA ALA A 71 8.80 -7.16 6.20
C ALA A 71 7.40 -7.34 5.60
N LYS A 72 7.21 -6.81 4.38
CA LYS A 72 5.92 -6.79 3.68
C LYS A 72 6.06 -7.35 2.28
N VAL A 73 5.00 -7.97 1.78
CA VAL A 73 4.97 -8.55 0.43
C VAL A 73 3.72 -8.09 -0.28
N PHE A 74 3.86 -7.48 -1.45
CA PHE A 74 2.73 -7.04 -2.25
C PHE A 74 2.96 -7.41 -3.72
N GLY A 75 1.98 -8.03 -4.37
CA GLY A 75 2.11 -8.46 -5.77
C GLY A 75 3.27 -9.45 -5.99
N GLY A 76 3.55 -10.29 -5.00
CA GLY A 76 4.66 -11.24 -5.02
C GLY A 76 6.06 -10.62 -4.83
N GLN A 77 6.17 -9.31 -4.56
CA GLN A 77 7.43 -8.63 -4.33
C GLN A 77 7.58 -8.22 -2.86
N VAL A 78 8.78 -8.41 -2.31
CA VAL A 78 9.11 -7.88 -0.98
C VAL A 78 9.25 -6.37 -1.09
N ILE A 79 8.42 -5.65 -0.36
CA ILE A 79 8.53 -4.20 -0.26
C ILE A 79 9.68 -3.89 0.68
N GLN A 80 10.76 -3.36 0.11
CA GLN A 80 11.88 -2.86 0.90
C GLN A 80 11.42 -1.61 1.63
N GLN A 81 11.42 -1.66 2.95
CA GLN A 81 11.27 -0.44 3.73
C GLN A 81 12.47 0.45 3.44
N ILE A 82 12.23 1.58 2.78
CA ILE A 82 13.18 2.68 2.79
C ILE A 82 13.16 3.21 4.22
N GLY A 83 14.25 2.99 4.96
CA GLY A 83 14.34 3.38 6.37
C GLY A 83 14.00 4.87 6.58
N ASN A 84 13.43 5.19 7.74
CA ASN A 84 13.05 6.52 8.23
C ASN A 84 12.86 7.60 7.16
N ILE A 85 11.94 7.35 6.23
CA ILE A 85 11.32 8.41 5.44
C ILE A 85 10.44 9.19 6.42
N SER A 86 10.95 10.30 6.92
CA SER A 86 10.25 11.19 7.85
C SER A 86 9.03 11.88 7.23
N ARG A 87 8.86 11.75 5.92
CA ARG A 87 7.82 12.39 5.12
C ARG A 87 7.55 11.51 3.90
N MET A 88 6.28 11.31 3.56
CA MET A 88 5.89 10.58 2.36
C MET A 88 5.88 11.55 1.18
N ASP A 89 6.87 11.46 0.31
CA ASP A 89 6.81 12.12 -0.98
C ASP A 89 6.00 11.24 -1.94
N PRO A 90 5.24 11.80 -2.89
CA PRO A 90 4.43 11.00 -3.84
C PRO A 90 5.21 9.97 -4.66
N PHE A 91 6.55 10.08 -4.68
CA PHE A 91 7.46 9.20 -5.42
C PHE A 91 8.03 8.05 -4.57
N ASP A 92 7.82 8.02 -3.25
CA ASP A 92 8.40 7.00 -2.36
C ASP A 92 7.69 5.63 -2.43
N LEU A 93 6.54 5.55 -3.12
CA LEU A 93 5.78 4.32 -3.35
C LEU A 93 6.14 3.62 -4.68
N LEU A 94 7.16 4.11 -5.40
CA LEU A 94 7.55 3.60 -6.71
C LEU A 94 8.90 2.87 -6.65
N LEU A 95 9.00 1.80 -5.85
CA LEU A 95 10.09 0.82 -5.95
C LEU A 95 9.61 -0.60 -5.62
#